data_AF-A0A1M7RU64-F1
#
_entry.id   AF-A0A1M7RU64-F1
#
_cell.length_a   1.000
_cell.length_b   1.000
_cell.length_c   1.000
_cell.angle_alpha   90.00
_cell.angle_beta   90.00
_cell.angle_gamma   90.00
#
_symmetry.space_group_name_H-M   'P 1'
#
loop_
_entity.id
_entity.type
_entity.pdbx_description
1 polymer ?
#
loop_
_entity_poly.entity_id
_entity_poly.type
_entity_poly.pdbx_seq_one_letter_code
_entity_poly.pdbx_strand_id
1 'polypeptide(L)' 'MNTYKMRYIHGPQEHLISLHEHEVKAESVKEALRLKSAWPIHLNMYNNCGWAQKPGNSIYYIEAWEAEQVV' A
#
# COMPACT_ATOMS: atom_id res chain seq x y z
N MET A 1 -4.17 -13.22 12.73
CA MET A 1 -4.79 -12.12 11.95
C MET A 1 -4.69 -10.78 12.66
N ASN A 2 -4.03 -9.83 12.02
CA ASN A 2 -3.99 -8.42 12.41
C ASN A 2 -4.92 -7.59 11.51
N THR A 3 -5.29 -6.40 11.97
CA THR A 3 -6.04 -5.43 11.16
C THR A 3 -5.07 -4.46 10.49
N TYR A 4 -5.27 -4.20 9.20
CA TYR A 4 -4.46 -3.29 8.40
C TYR A 4 -5.33 -2.20 7.80
N LYS A 5 -4.93 -0.95 7.97
CA LYS A 5 -5.51 0.17 7.24
C LYS A 5 -4.90 0.18 5.84
N MET A 6 -5.76 0.13 4.82
CA MET A 6 -5.41 0.11 3.41
C MET A 6 -5.84 1.41 2.74
N ARG A 7 -4.98 1.95 1.87
CA ARG A 7 -5.32 3.10 1.03
C ARG A 7 -4.67 3.00 -0.34
N TYR A 8 -5.34 3.56 -1.34
CA TYR A 8 -4.77 3.75 -2.67
C TYR A 8 -4.16 5.14 -2.75
N ILE A 9 -2.90 5.24 -3.15
CA ILE A 9 -2.18 6.49 -3.34
C ILE A 9 -1.94 6.69 -4.83
N HIS A 10 -2.30 7.86 -5.36
CA HIS A 10 -1.91 8.20 -6.72
C HIS A 10 -1.72 9.71 -6.95
N GLY A 11 -1.02 10.06 -8.01
CA GLY A 11 -0.85 11.44 -8.45
C GLY A 11 0.61 11.83 -8.73
N PRO A 12 0.84 13.09 -9.12
CA PRO A 12 2.19 13.63 -9.24
C PRO A 12 2.88 13.72 -7.87
N GLN A 13 4.20 13.63 -7.85
CA GLN A 13 4.99 13.99 -6.67
C GLN A 13 4.58 15.38 -6.15
N GLU A 14 4.63 15.59 -4.84
CA GLU A 14 4.12 16.77 -4.12
C GLU A 14 2.59 16.98 -4.17
N HIS A 15 1.85 16.21 -4.98
CA HIS A 15 0.40 16.32 -5.15
C HIS A 15 -0.30 14.95 -5.07
N LEU A 16 0.24 14.05 -4.24
CA LEU A 16 -0.34 12.74 -4.03
C LEU A 16 -1.68 12.84 -3.29
N ILE A 17 -2.64 12.03 -3.72
CA ILE A 17 -3.93 11.89 -3.06
C ILE A 17 -4.13 10.44 -2.58
N SER A 18 -4.82 10.30 -1.44
CA SER A 18 -5.26 9.00 -0.91
C SER A 18 -6.74 8.78 -1.20
N LEU A 19 -7.07 7.57 -1.64
CA LEU A 19 -8.43 7.10 -1.92
C LEU A 19 -8.63 5.72 -1.29
N HIS A 20 -9.90 5.26 -1.28
CA HIS A 20 -10.27 3.90 -0.89
C HIS A 20 -9.73 3.47 0.49
N GLU A 21 -9.90 4.32 1.50
CA GLU A 21 -9.51 3.98 2.87
C GLU A 21 -10.45 2.93 3.46
N HIS A 22 -9.92 1.75 3.76
CA HIS A 22 -10.67 0.68 4.40
C HIS A 22 -9.74 -0.23 5.21
N GLU A 23 -10.31 -1.03 6.10
CA GLU A 23 -9.57 -1.99 6.91
C GLU A 23 -9.71 -3.40 6.34
N VAL A 24 -8.62 -4.17 6.41
CA VAL A 24 -8.60 -5.60 6.05
C VAL A 24 -7.95 -6.42 7.16
N LYS A 25 -8.39 -7.66 7.31
CA LYS A 25 -7.75 -8.63 8.21
C LYS A 25 -6.86 -9.58 7.40
N ALA A 26 -5.61 -9.73 7.80
CA ALA A 26 -4.63 -10.61 7.15
C ALA A 26 -3.59 -11.13 8.17
N GLU A 27 -2.77 -12.12 7.81
CA GLU A 27 -1.68 -12.58 8.69
C GLU A 27 -0.42 -11.71 8.56
N SER A 28 -0.30 -10.92 7.50
CA SER A 28 0.82 -9.99 7.30
C SER A 28 0.47 -8.80 6.40
N VAL A 29 1.27 -7.74 6.44
CA VAL A 29 1.21 -6.59 5.51
C VAL A 29 1.27 -7.08 4.05
N LYS A 30 2.13 -8.06 3.76
CA LYS A 30 2.30 -8.59 2.41
C LYS A 30 1.04 -9.29 1.91
N GLU A 31 0.39 -10.06 2.76
CA GLU A 31 -0.89 -10.67 2.41
C GLU A 31 -1.99 -9.62 2.23
N ALA A 32 -2.08 -8.63 3.12
CA ALA A 32 -3.04 -7.54 3.00
C ALA A 32 -2.92 -6.81 1.64
N LEU A 33 -1.69 -6.49 1.22
CA LEU A 33 -1.42 -5.86 -0.08
C LEU A 33 -1.75 -6.77 -1.27
N ARG A 34 -1.50 -8.08 -1.17
CA ARG A 34 -1.84 -9.05 -2.23
C ARG A 34 -3.34 -9.20 -2.47
N LEU A 35 -4.19 -8.87 -1.47
CA LEU A 35 -5.64 -8.84 -1.67
C LEU A 35 -6.08 -7.72 -2.63
N LYS A 36 -5.26 -6.68 -2.83
CA LYS A 36 -5.60 -5.51 -3.65
C LYS A 36 -4.79 -5.37 -4.93
N SER A 37 -3.58 -5.91 -4.96
CA SER A 37 -2.70 -5.73 -6.10
C SER A 37 -1.77 -6.91 -6.32
N ALA A 38 -1.49 -7.17 -7.60
CA ALA A 38 -0.44 -8.09 -8.04
C ALA A 38 0.92 -7.39 -8.24
N TRP A 39 1.01 -6.09 -7.95
CA TRP A 39 2.24 -5.31 -8.14
C TRP A 39 3.36 -5.69 -7.14
N PRO A 40 4.62 -5.38 -7.45
CA PRO A 40 5.74 -5.56 -6.52
C PRO A 40 5.48 -4.87 -5.18
N ILE A 41 5.72 -5.61 -4.09
CA ILE A 41 5.50 -5.16 -2.71
C ILE A 41 6.84 -4.79 -2.07
N HIS A 42 6.87 -3.61 -1.46
CA HIS A 42 7.96 -3.10 -0.63
C HIS A 42 7.47 -2.98 0.81
N LEU A 43 8.29 -3.42 1.76
CA LEU A 43 7.99 -3.36 3.18
C LEU A 43 8.97 -2.40 3.85
N ASN A 44 8.53 -1.78 4.94
CA ASN A 44 9.45 -1.07 5.81
C ASN A 44 10.31 -2.05 6.64
N MET A 45 11.30 -1.50 7.34
CA MET A 45 12.24 -2.30 8.16
C MET A 45 11.55 -3.15 9.23
N TYR A 46 10.42 -2.71 9.76
CA TYR A 46 9.70 -3.37 10.85
C TYR A 46 8.59 -4.31 10.37
N ASN A 47 8.39 -4.42 9.05
CA ASN A 47 7.30 -5.18 8.42
C ASN A 47 5.89 -4.83 8.96
N ASN A 48 5.69 -3.64 9.50
CA ASN A 48 4.40 -3.16 10.01
C ASN A 48 3.71 -2.17 9.05
N CYS A 49 4.42 -1.69 8.03
CA CYS A 49 3.82 -1.01 6.89
C CYS A 49 4.53 -1.37 5.58
N GLY A 50 3.88 -1.08 4.45
CA GLY A 50 4.43 -1.33 3.13
C GLY A 50 3.53 -0.82 2.01
N TRP A 51 4.02 -0.91 0.79
CA TRP A 51 3.27 -0.52 -0.39
C TRP A 51 3.50 -1.46 -1.57
N ALA A 52 2.48 -1.59 -2.42
CA ALA A 52 2.55 -2.25 -3.71
C ALA A 52 2.49 -1.17 -4.81
N GLN A 53 3.54 -1.00 -5.63
CA GLN A 53 3.64 0.09 -6.61
C GLN A 53 3.50 -0.39 -8.05
N LYS A 54 2.68 0.30 -8.85
CA LYS A 54 2.50 -0.02 -10.28
C LYS A 54 3.82 0.08 -11.05
N PRO A 55 4.27 -1.00 -11.71
CA PRO A 55 5.46 -0.95 -12.56
C PRO A 55 5.27 -0.02 -13.75
N GLY A 56 6.37 0.58 -14.22
CA GLY A 56 6.39 1.43 -15.42
C GLY A 56 5.84 2.85 -15.21
N ASN A 57 5.48 3.22 -13.98
CA ASN A 57 5.13 4.59 -13.67
C ASN A 57 6.36 5.50 -13.65
N SER A 58 6.17 6.75 -14.08
CA SER A 58 7.19 7.79 -13.99
C SER A 58 7.63 7.98 -12.54
N ILE A 59 8.91 8.29 -12.30
CA ILE A 59 9.37 8.63 -10.95
C ILE A 59 8.59 9.83 -10.36
N TYR A 60 8.04 10.69 -11.22
CA TYR A 60 7.26 11.87 -10.83
C TYR A 60 5.76 11.59 -10.69
N TYR A 61 5.29 10.37 -10.96
CA TYR A 61 3.88 10.01 -10.86
C TYR A 61 3.71 8.65 -10.20
N ILE A 62 3.01 8.59 -9.09
CA ILE A 62 2.87 7.37 -8.30
C ILE A 62 1.48 6.79 -8.49
N GLU A 63 1.40 5.46 -8.56
CA GLU A 63 0.19 4.68 -8.28
C GLU A 63 0.61 3.53 -7.38
N ALA A 64 0.04 3.45 -6.18
CA ALA A 64 0.40 2.45 -5.20
C ALA A 64 -0.78 2.10 -4.28
N TRP A 65 -0.80 0.88 -3.79
CA TRP A 65 -1.55 0.53 -2.58
C TRP A 65 -0.62 0.60 -1.38
N GLU A 66 -1.05 1.21 -0.30
CA GLU A 66 -0.33 1.23 0.97
C GLU A 66 -1.13 0.46 2.04
N ALA A 67 -0.41 -0.19 2.93
CA ALA A 67 -0.94 -0.94 4.06
C ALA A 67 -0.14 -0.61 5.33
N GLU A 68 -0.83 -0.32 6.42
CA GLU A 68 -0.24 -0.09 7.75
C GLU A 68 -1.01 -0.88 8.80
N GLN A 69 -0.29 -1.57 9.70
CA GLN A 69 -0.91 -2.30 10.79
C GLN A 69 -1.54 -1.34 11.81
N VAL A 70 -2.81 -1.58 12.13
CA VAL A 70 -3.49 -0.88 13.23
C VAL A 70 -2.99 -1.46 14.55
N VAL A 71 -2.52 -0.59 15.45
CA VAL A 71 -2.02 -0.94 16.80
C VAL A 71 -3.18 -1.16 17.76
#